data_AF-H6QS91-F1
#
_entry.id   AF-H6QS91-F1
#
_cell.length_a   1.000
_cell.length_b   1.000
_cell.length_c   1.000
_cell.angle_alpha   90.00
_cell.angle_beta   90.00
_cell.angle_gamma   90.00
#
_symmetry.space_group_name_H-M   'P 1'
#
loop_
_entity.id
_entity.type
_entity.pdbx_description
1 polymer ?
#
loop_
_entity_poly.entity_id
_entity_poly.type
_entity_poly.pdbx_seq_one_letter_code
_entity_poly.pdbx_strand_id
1 'polypeptide(L)'
;MSDSTSFHEELSQQSNSPEDPALEPPIKGQKIFFAPSGNEKTFIDHDCKLDGDGYPLYPNRKTIFVKTPDMIVHNWGFVGFPKTSNVEWRADRTWKMIRMFCLGAFICNQPGCQWVGSPPTAKDAIAEYLQTDPKCPGAAGKCPGKVGHLACKNTITRIDENTITKWGILRHHGTHNHPWPAPKKPDPLAKLKLKKEIMKNPTAGAFKLKLGKPTAPLNPFESVTQIHEAFVNMDRLRYHRRLVLTELGVNPEKGGAGLGDKFLHDMFQWNHMGLLIISSSFKPGIEHFTFQTKWMGERLVTRDHNNEVYSGGLLSDVTYRLFETGYLLSTSMFCEETARWIPVQLSWIRGLSAEYYQAHFATLFEQFDRPSFTTADRETLVRQVVDFSLAQREGFIAAYMKVFGVTDRQQALSKLKGCHEHFRAQVTRVKRNRAVVPPEQEV
;
A
#
# COMPACT_ATOMS: atom_id res chain seq x y z
N MET A 1 10.69 -88.75 -36.86
CA MET A 1 11.97 -88.14 -36.46
C MET A 1 12.06 -86.81 -37.17
N SER A 2 12.24 -85.73 -36.40
CA SER A 2 12.54 -84.33 -36.79
C SER A 2 11.59 -83.66 -37.80
N ASP A 3 11.12 -82.42 -37.66
CA ASP A 3 11.19 -81.36 -36.66
C ASP A 3 10.19 -80.31 -37.17
N SER A 4 9.36 -79.72 -36.31
CA SER A 4 8.72 -78.40 -36.54
C SER A 4 7.79 -78.05 -35.38
N THR A 5 8.38 -77.63 -34.27
CA THR A 5 7.68 -76.93 -33.19
C THR A 5 7.46 -75.48 -33.59
N SER A 6 6.19 -75.07 -33.61
CA SER A 6 5.70 -73.73 -33.92
C SER A 6 6.14 -72.71 -32.87
N PHE A 7 6.65 -71.58 -33.33
CA PHE A 7 6.93 -70.38 -32.56
C PHE A 7 5.65 -69.80 -31.94
N HIS A 8 5.59 -69.75 -30.61
CA HIS A 8 4.76 -68.80 -29.87
C HIS A 8 5.72 -67.89 -29.09
N GLU A 9 5.88 -66.66 -29.58
CA GLU A 9 6.70 -65.62 -28.97
C GLU A 9 5.81 -64.80 -28.03
N GLU A 10 6.15 -64.79 -26.74
CA GLU A 10 5.49 -64.02 -25.70
C GLU A 10 5.76 -62.52 -25.90
N LEU A 11 4.71 -61.76 -26.26
CA LEU A 11 4.72 -60.31 -26.23
C LEU A 11 4.61 -59.82 -24.78
N SER A 12 5.76 -59.55 -24.17
CA SER A 12 5.84 -58.73 -22.95
C SER A 12 5.53 -57.26 -23.29
N GLN A 13 4.40 -56.76 -22.79
CA GLN A 13 4.03 -55.35 -22.88
C GLN A 13 4.92 -54.53 -21.93
N GLN A 14 5.93 -53.85 -22.48
CA GLN A 14 6.62 -52.77 -21.79
C GLN A 14 5.70 -51.54 -21.74
N SER A 15 5.28 -51.19 -20.53
CA SER A 15 4.61 -49.93 -20.22
C SER A 15 5.59 -48.76 -20.35
N ASN A 16 5.52 -48.05 -21.48
CA ASN A 16 6.20 -46.76 -21.62
C ASN A 16 5.41 -45.69 -20.83
N SER A 17 5.88 -45.41 -19.61
CA SER A 17 5.54 -44.18 -18.89
C SER A 17 5.98 -42.96 -19.72
N PRO A 18 5.18 -41.89 -19.79
CA PRO A 18 5.58 -40.69 -20.53
C PRO A 18 6.77 -40.04 -19.83
N GLU A 19 7.87 -39.86 -20.56
CA GLU A 19 9.05 -39.13 -20.12
C GLU A 19 8.66 -37.72 -19.64
N ASP A 20 9.03 -37.44 -18.39
CA ASP A 20 8.94 -36.12 -17.76
C ASP A 20 9.72 -35.13 -18.63
N PRO A 21 9.13 -34.04 -19.15
CA PRO A 21 9.83 -33.12 -20.04
C PRO A 21 11.04 -32.57 -19.29
N ALA A 22 12.23 -32.88 -19.79
CA ALA A 22 13.52 -32.51 -19.24
C ALA A 22 13.46 -31.11 -18.62
N LEU A 23 13.68 -31.04 -17.30
CA LEU A 23 13.74 -29.79 -16.54
C LEU A 23 14.82 -28.90 -17.15
N GLU A 24 14.43 -28.00 -18.06
CA GLU A 24 15.34 -27.00 -18.62
C GLU A 24 16.01 -26.26 -17.46
N PRO A 25 17.34 -26.11 -17.49
CA PRO A 25 18.08 -25.46 -16.42
C PRO A 25 17.55 -24.04 -16.19
N PRO A 26 17.55 -23.54 -14.94
CA PRO A 26 17.02 -22.21 -14.64
C PRO A 26 17.73 -21.14 -15.47
N ILE A 27 16.96 -20.26 -16.13
CA ILE A 27 17.46 -19.14 -16.95
C ILE A 27 18.39 -18.18 -16.18
N LYS A 28 18.34 -18.20 -14.84
CA LYS A 28 19.07 -17.29 -13.96
C LYS A 28 20.58 -17.39 -14.20
N GLY A 29 21.15 -16.36 -14.84
CA GLY A 29 22.59 -16.25 -15.12
C GLY A 29 22.97 -16.46 -16.60
N GLN A 30 22.05 -16.93 -17.44
CA GLN A 30 22.30 -17.10 -18.88
C GLN A 30 22.10 -15.79 -19.65
N LYS A 31 23.03 -15.48 -20.55
CA LYS A 31 22.97 -14.30 -21.43
C LYS A 31 22.09 -14.59 -22.65
N ILE A 32 20.78 -14.53 -22.46
CA ILE A 32 19.78 -14.83 -23.51
C ILE A 32 19.65 -13.69 -24.52
N PHE A 33 19.65 -12.44 -24.04
CA PHE A 33 19.42 -11.26 -24.89
C PHE A 33 20.69 -10.45 -25.10
N PHE A 34 20.99 -10.17 -26.37
CA PHE A 34 22.09 -9.30 -26.79
C PHE A 34 21.61 -7.86 -27.02
N ALA A 35 22.54 -6.93 -27.23
CA ALA A 35 22.18 -5.56 -27.61
C ALA A 35 21.38 -5.58 -28.93
N PRO A 36 20.34 -4.73 -29.08
CA PRO A 36 19.60 -4.66 -30.33
C PRO A 36 20.49 -4.15 -31.46
N SER A 37 20.34 -4.76 -32.64
CA SER A 37 21.01 -4.38 -33.88
C SER A 37 20.30 -3.25 -34.62
N GLY A 38 18.99 -3.07 -34.36
CA GLY A 38 18.12 -2.13 -35.08
C GLY A 38 17.45 -2.73 -36.32
N ASN A 39 17.85 -3.94 -36.71
CA ASN A 39 17.30 -4.66 -37.87
C ASN A 39 16.25 -5.71 -37.48
N GLU A 40 15.92 -5.82 -36.19
CA GLU A 40 14.91 -6.76 -35.72
C GLU A 40 13.54 -6.44 -36.32
N LYS A 41 12.73 -7.49 -36.49
CA LYS A 41 11.34 -7.38 -36.94
C LYS A 41 10.40 -7.94 -35.88
N THR A 42 9.19 -7.41 -35.83
CA THR A 42 8.13 -7.96 -34.98
C THR A 42 7.81 -9.38 -35.42
N PHE A 43 7.82 -10.30 -34.45
CA PHE A 43 7.46 -11.69 -34.57
C PHE A 43 6.70 -12.09 -33.31
N ILE A 44 5.39 -12.32 -33.43
CA ILE A 44 4.55 -12.76 -32.32
C ILE A 44 4.42 -14.28 -32.41
N ASP A 45 4.93 -14.97 -31.40
CA ASP A 45 4.85 -16.43 -31.34
C ASP A 45 3.49 -16.88 -30.78
N HIS A 46 3.23 -18.17 -30.83
CA HIS A 46 2.02 -18.81 -30.35
C HIS A 46 1.82 -18.58 -28.85
N ASP A 47 0.56 -18.71 -28.40
CA ASP A 47 0.14 -18.59 -27.00
C ASP A 47 0.39 -17.20 -26.37
N CYS A 48 0.64 -16.18 -27.18
CA CYS A 48 0.65 -14.80 -26.75
C CYS A 48 -0.79 -14.26 -26.61
N LYS A 49 -1.03 -13.39 -25.63
CA LYS A 49 -2.23 -12.53 -25.62
C LYS A 49 -1.84 -11.10 -25.94
N LEU A 50 -2.35 -10.61 -27.07
CA LEU A 50 -2.19 -9.23 -27.50
C LEU A 50 -3.28 -8.35 -26.89
N ASP A 51 -2.99 -7.07 -26.69
CA ASP A 51 -4.01 -6.07 -26.41
C ASP A 51 -4.68 -5.57 -27.70
N GLY A 52 -5.61 -4.62 -27.56
CA GLY A 52 -6.35 -4.06 -28.70
C GLY A 52 -5.49 -3.25 -29.69
N ASP A 53 -4.27 -2.86 -29.32
CA ASP A 53 -3.33 -2.15 -30.19
C ASP A 53 -2.33 -3.14 -30.86
N GLY A 54 -2.49 -4.44 -30.61
CA GLY A 54 -1.59 -5.48 -31.13
C GLY A 54 -0.30 -5.66 -30.32
N TYR A 55 -0.18 -5.02 -29.15
CA TYR A 55 0.99 -5.16 -28.29
C TYR A 55 0.92 -6.46 -27.48
N PRO A 56 2.02 -7.24 -27.37
CA PRO A 56 2.04 -8.48 -26.62
C PRO A 56 2.01 -8.22 -25.11
N LEU A 57 0.81 -8.09 -24.56
CA LEU A 57 0.58 -7.86 -23.13
C LEU A 57 0.96 -9.09 -22.30
N TYR A 58 0.72 -10.29 -22.83
CA TYR A 58 1.21 -11.56 -22.29
C TYR A 58 2.05 -12.25 -23.36
N PRO A 59 3.33 -11.84 -23.52
CA PRO A 59 4.21 -12.49 -24.47
C PRO A 59 4.49 -13.93 -24.00
N ASN A 60 4.67 -14.85 -24.94
CA ASN A 60 5.03 -16.23 -24.68
C ASN A 60 6.03 -16.73 -25.72
N ARG A 61 6.67 -17.87 -25.45
CA ARG A 61 7.67 -18.51 -26.33
C ARG A 61 8.74 -17.53 -26.80
N LYS A 62 9.08 -17.48 -28.11
CA LYS A 62 10.12 -16.59 -28.65
C LYS A 62 9.50 -15.37 -29.33
N THR A 63 8.86 -14.50 -28.54
CA THR A 63 8.18 -13.30 -29.07
C THR A 63 9.10 -12.09 -29.13
N ILE A 64 9.06 -11.36 -30.25
CA ILE A 64 9.76 -10.10 -30.49
C ILE A 64 8.74 -9.06 -30.94
N PHE A 65 8.72 -7.89 -30.34
CA PHE A 65 7.89 -6.78 -30.76
C PHE A 65 8.73 -5.51 -30.87
N VAL A 66 8.79 -4.94 -32.07
CA VAL A 66 9.55 -3.73 -32.37
C VAL A 66 8.60 -2.55 -32.34
N LYS A 67 8.97 -1.54 -31.56
CA LYS A 67 8.32 -0.23 -31.51
C LYS A 67 9.15 0.76 -32.32
N THR A 68 8.60 1.23 -33.43
CA THR A 68 9.21 2.31 -34.21
C THR A 68 9.00 3.67 -33.52
N PRO A 69 9.79 4.71 -33.88
CA PRO A 69 9.66 6.05 -33.29
C PRO A 69 8.26 6.67 -33.40
N ASP A 70 7.60 6.44 -34.52
CA ASP A 70 6.27 6.93 -34.90
C ASP A 70 5.12 6.09 -34.33
N MET A 71 5.39 4.87 -33.87
CA MET A 71 4.37 3.99 -33.30
C MET A 71 3.96 4.43 -31.89
N ILE A 72 2.67 4.68 -31.72
CA ILE A 72 2.04 4.91 -30.41
C ILE A 72 1.64 3.57 -29.82
N VAL A 73 2.32 3.16 -28.74
CA VAL A 73 2.04 1.92 -28.02
C VAL A 73 1.72 2.25 -26.57
N HIS A 74 0.44 2.22 -26.21
CA HIS A 74 -0.01 2.68 -24.89
C HIS A 74 0.51 1.79 -23.74
N ASN A 75 0.64 0.49 -23.99
CA ASN A 75 1.14 -0.49 -23.02
C ASN A 75 2.67 -0.72 -23.09
N TRP A 76 3.42 0.16 -23.77
CA TRP A 76 4.87 0.03 -23.86
C TRP A 76 5.52 -0.02 -22.47
N GLY A 77 6.42 -0.98 -22.26
CA GLY A 77 7.05 -1.17 -20.95
C GLY A 77 6.17 -1.90 -19.92
N PHE A 78 4.99 -2.40 -20.31
CA PHE A 78 4.05 -3.10 -19.45
C PHE A 78 3.85 -4.56 -19.88
N VAL A 79 3.57 -5.44 -18.93
CA VAL A 79 3.10 -6.81 -19.20
C VAL A 79 2.02 -7.15 -18.17
N GLY A 80 1.05 -7.97 -18.57
CA GLY A 80 -0.14 -8.28 -17.78
C GLY A 80 0.07 -9.33 -16.68
N PHE A 81 1.19 -10.05 -16.68
CA PHE A 81 1.47 -11.07 -15.68
C PHE A 81 2.17 -10.51 -14.41
N PRO A 82 2.00 -11.15 -13.24
CA PRO A 82 2.70 -10.81 -12.01
C PRO A 82 4.19 -11.04 -12.17
N LYS A 83 5.00 -10.05 -11.79
CA LYS A 83 6.43 -10.05 -12.09
C LYS A 83 7.26 -9.37 -11.02
N THR A 84 8.53 -9.72 -11.01
CA THR A 84 9.60 -8.83 -10.53
C THR A 84 10.26 -8.18 -11.73
N SER A 85 10.83 -6.99 -11.53
CA SER A 85 11.50 -6.26 -12.60
C SER A 85 12.77 -5.58 -12.14
N ASN A 86 13.79 -5.62 -12.98
CA ASN A 86 14.99 -4.81 -12.85
C ASN A 86 15.04 -3.78 -13.97
N VAL A 87 15.42 -2.55 -13.63
CA VAL A 87 15.62 -1.47 -14.59
C VAL A 87 17.10 -1.11 -14.57
N GLU A 88 17.69 -1.14 -15.76
CA GLU A 88 19.08 -0.78 -16.01
C GLU A 88 19.11 0.37 -17.01
N TRP A 89 20.12 1.22 -16.90
CA TRP A 89 20.37 2.31 -17.82
C TRP A 89 21.79 2.17 -18.35
N ARG A 90 22.00 2.52 -19.62
CA ARG A 90 23.37 2.78 -20.08
C ARG A 90 23.94 4.01 -19.40
N ALA A 91 25.27 4.07 -19.30
CA ALA A 91 25.98 5.15 -18.61
C ALA A 91 25.66 6.55 -19.19
N ASP A 92 25.48 6.63 -20.51
CA ASP A 92 25.08 7.83 -21.26
C ASP A 92 23.57 8.16 -21.17
N ARG A 93 22.78 7.34 -20.46
CA ARG A 93 21.32 7.43 -20.34
C ARG A 93 20.52 7.39 -21.65
N THR A 94 21.15 7.02 -22.76
CA THR A 94 20.48 6.93 -24.07
C THR A 94 19.60 5.70 -24.19
N TRP A 95 19.87 4.66 -23.40
CA TRP A 95 19.10 3.42 -23.37
C TRP A 95 18.59 3.09 -21.98
N LYS A 96 17.32 2.68 -21.95
CA LYS A 96 16.64 2.10 -20.80
C LYS A 96 16.36 0.63 -21.08
N MET A 97 16.76 -0.25 -20.17
CA MET A 97 16.54 -1.69 -20.26
C MET A 97 15.72 -2.15 -19.07
N ILE A 98 14.63 -2.87 -19.33
CA ILE A 98 13.76 -3.44 -18.31
C ILE A 98 13.77 -4.95 -18.49
N ARG A 99 14.12 -5.70 -17.44
CA ARG A 99 13.98 -7.16 -17.41
C ARG A 99 12.86 -7.53 -16.46
N MET A 100 12.01 -8.45 -16.88
CA MET A 100 10.85 -8.89 -16.12
C MET A 100 10.84 -10.41 -16.01
N PHE A 101 10.62 -10.90 -14.81
CA PHE A 101 10.54 -12.32 -14.49
C PHE A 101 9.15 -12.62 -13.96
N CYS A 102 8.44 -13.57 -14.58
CA CYS A 102 7.10 -13.95 -14.14
C CYS A 102 7.18 -14.66 -12.79
N LEU A 103 6.25 -14.33 -11.90
CA LEU A 103 6.13 -14.98 -10.60
C LEU A 103 5.23 -16.21 -10.65
N GLY A 104 4.57 -16.49 -11.79
CA GLY A 104 3.57 -17.54 -11.91
C GLY A 104 2.21 -17.12 -11.33
N ALA A 105 1.49 -18.09 -10.76
CA ALA A 105 0.13 -17.89 -10.28
C ALA A 105 -0.15 -18.65 -8.99
N PHE A 106 -1.11 -18.14 -8.20
CA PHE A 106 -1.74 -18.94 -7.16
C PHE A 106 -2.86 -19.78 -7.75
N ILE A 107 -2.89 -21.06 -7.38
CA ILE A 107 -3.89 -22.02 -7.85
C ILE A 107 -4.53 -22.72 -6.66
N CYS A 108 -5.75 -23.20 -6.85
CA CYS A 108 -6.42 -24.04 -5.87
C CYS A 108 -6.08 -25.50 -6.10
N ASN A 109 -5.91 -26.27 -5.02
CA ASN A 109 -5.70 -27.72 -5.12
C ASN A 109 -6.99 -28.53 -5.34
N GLN A 110 -8.17 -27.91 -5.29
CA GLN A 110 -9.44 -28.62 -5.49
C GLN A 110 -9.70 -28.86 -6.97
N PRO A 111 -9.95 -30.13 -7.38
CA PRO A 111 -10.35 -30.44 -8.74
C PRO A 111 -11.57 -29.61 -9.17
N GLY A 112 -11.50 -29.01 -10.35
CA GLY A 112 -12.57 -28.18 -10.90
C GLY A 112 -12.62 -26.73 -10.41
N CYS A 113 -11.81 -26.34 -9.42
CA CYS A 113 -11.73 -24.93 -9.02
C CYS A 113 -10.92 -24.12 -10.04
N GLN A 114 -11.58 -23.21 -10.75
CA GLN A 114 -10.96 -22.35 -11.77
C GLN A 114 -10.36 -21.04 -11.21
N TRP A 115 -10.26 -20.91 -9.88
CA TRP A 115 -9.70 -19.70 -9.29
C TRP A 115 -8.19 -19.61 -9.53
N VAL A 116 -7.74 -18.46 -10.03
CA VAL A 116 -6.33 -18.16 -10.28
C VAL A 116 -5.99 -16.78 -9.68
N GLY A 117 -5.12 -16.78 -8.68
CA GLY A 117 -4.74 -15.58 -7.92
C GLY A 117 -3.40 -14.99 -8.34
N SER A 118 -3.28 -13.66 -8.30
CA SER A 118 -1.98 -13.00 -8.53
C SER A 118 -1.10 -13.06 -7.27
N PRO A 119 0.13 -13.60 -7.35
CA PRO A 119 1.08 -13.59 -6.25
C PRO A 119 1.49 -12.16 -5.84
N PRO A 120 1.85 -11.93 -4.56
CA PRO A 120 2.50 -10.69 -4.14
C PRO A 120 3.89 -10.56 -4.78
N THR A 121 4.33 -9.32 -5.02
CA THR A 121 5.59 -9.03 -5.73
C THR A 121 6.74 -8.63 -4.79
N ALA A 122 6.47 -8.42 -3.51
CA ALA A 122 7.50 -8.11 -2.53
C ALA A 122 8.39 -9.32 -2.27
N LYS A 123 9.64 -9.07 -1.87
CA LYS A 123 10.59 -10.13 -1.53
C LYS A 123 10.01 -11.00 -0.41
N ASP A 124 10.13 -12.31 -0.54
CA ASP A 124 9.68 -13.34 0.42
C ASP A 124 8.16 -13.37 0.72
N ALA A 125 7.40 -12.38 0.25
CA ALA A 125 5.96 -12.23 0.52
C ALA A 125 5.09 -13.38 -0.02
N ILE A 126 5.55 -14.11 -1.04
CA ILE A 126 4.84 -15.31 -1.51
C ILE A 126 4.86 -16.39 -0.43
N ALA A 127 6.04 -16.64 0.17
CA ALA A 127 6.20 -17.62 1.23
C ALA A 127 5.44 -17.19 2.49
N GLU A 128 5.55 -15.92 2.89
CA GLU A 128 4.78 -15.36 4.01
C GLU A 128 3.28 -15.50 3.80
N TYR A 129 2.78 -15.22 2.59
CA TYR A 129 1.36 -15.37 2.29
C TYR A 129 0.91 -16.82 2.42
N LEU A 130 1.67 -17.79 1.91
CA LEU A 130 1.32 -19.21 2.03
C LEU A 130 1.40 -19.72 3.48
N GLN A 131 2.30 -19.17 4.31
CA GLN A 131 2.38 -19.50 5.74
C GLN A 131 1.12 -19.12 6.51
N THR A 132 0.30 -18.19 6.01
CA THR A 132 -0.99 -17.84 6.62
C THR A 132 -2.11 -18.87 6.36
N ASP A 133 -1.80 -19.98 5.67
CA ASP A 133 -2.76 -20.99 5.17
C ASP A 133 -4.01 -20.35 4.51
N PRO A 134 -3.81 -19.57 3.44
CA PRO A 134 -4.89 -18.76 2.88
C PRO A 134 -5.98 -19.63 2.28
N LYS A 135 -7.24 -19.32 2.65
CA LYS A 135 -8.43 -19.96 2.09
C LYS A 135 -8.62 -19.57 0.63
N CYS A 136 -9.04 -20.53 -0.20
CA CYS A 136 -9.32 -20.27 -1.60
C CYS A 136 -10.53 -19.30 -1.75
N PRO A 137 -10.36 -18.18 -2.48
CA PRO A 137 -11.48 -17.27 -2.81
C PRO A 137 -12.48 -17.86 -3.82
N GLY A 138 -12.18 -19.00 -4.44
CA GLY A 138 -13.06 -19.68 -5.39
C GLY A 138 -14.45 -19.96 -4.80
N ALA A 139 -15.46 -20.01 -5.67
CA ALA A 139 -16.87 -20.16 -5.28
C ALA A 139 -17.31 -19.13 -4.20
N ALA A 140 -16.89 -17.87 -4.37
CA ALA A 140 -17.14 -16.79 -3.42
C ALA A 140 -16.66 -17.10 -1.99
N GLY A 141 -15.49 -17.75 -1.86
CA GLY A 141 -14.89 -18.13 -0.58
C GLY A 141 -15.45 -19.40 0.04
N LYS A 142 -16.34 -20.12 -0.65
CA LYS A 142 -16.89 -21.41 -0.19
C LYS A 142 -16.05 -22.62 -0.61
N CYS A 143 -15.04 -22.42 -1.47
CA CYS A 143 -14.16 -23.50 -1.89
C CYS A 143 -13.38 -24.05 -0.68
N PRO A 144 -13.44 -25.37 -0.39
CA PRO A 144 -12.68 -25.97 0.72
C PRO A 144 -11.19 -26.13 0.40
N GLY A 145 -10.76 -25.66 -0.77
CA GLY A 145 -9.41 -25.84 -1.26
C GLY A 145 -8.38 -24.95 -0.62
N LYS A 146 -7.16 -25.47 -0.61
CA LYS A 146 -5.96 -24.74 -0.22
C LYS A 146 -5.36 -24.05 -1.42
N VAL A 147 -4.77 -22.89 -1.16
CA VAL A 147 -4.06 -22.10 -2.16
C VAL A 147 -2.60 -22.55 -2.20
N GLY A 148 -2.14 -22.94 -3.37
CA GLY A 148 -0.73 -23.24 -3.66
C GLY A 148 -0.14 -22.24 -4.65
N HIS A 149 1.19 -22.22 -4.75
CA HIS A 149 1.93 -21.41 -5.72
C HIS A 149 2.49 -22.27 -6.85
N LEU A 150 2.02 -21.99 -8.07
CA LEU A 150 2.62 -22.52 -9.29
C LEU A 150 3.63 -21.51 -9.82
N ALA A 151 4.90 -21.72 -9.47
CA ALA A 151 6.00 -20.81 -9.81
C ALA A 151 6.37 -20.87 -11.30
N CYS A 152 6.67 -19.72 -11.91
CA CYS A 152 7.21 -19.62 -13.27
C CYS A 152 8.71 -19.30 -13.19
N LYS A 153 9.58 -20.23 -13.59
CA LYS A 153 11.05 -20.07 -13.39
C LYS A 153 11.84 -19.86 -14.69
N ASN A 154 11.30 -20.31 -15.82
CA ASN A 154 12.01 -20.38 -17.10
C ASN A 154 11.42 -19.41 -18.13
N THR A 155 11.10 -18.19 -17.72
CA THR A 155 10.61 -17.14 -18.62
C THR A 155 11.28 -15.81 -18.32
N ILE A 156 11.62 -15.06 -19.36
CA ILE A 156 12.14 -13.69 -19.22
C ILE A 156 11.58 -12.80 -20.33
N THR A 157 11.07 -11.64 -19.94
CA THR A 157 10.78 -10.54 -20.88
C THR A 157 11.82 -9.45 -20.70
N ARG A 158 12.38 -8.96 -21.80
CA ARG A 158 13.28 -7.80 -21.82
C ARG A 158 12.73 -6.74 -22.74
N ILE A 159 12.76 -5.49 -22.30
CA ILE A 159 12.41 -4.32 -23.09
C ILE A 159 13.63 -3.41 -23.12
N ASP A 160 14.08 -3.05 -24.31
CA ASP A 160 15.14 -2.07 -24.54
C ASP A 160 14.52 -0.87 -25.28
N GLU A 161 14.69 0.34 -24.76
CA GLU A 161 14.18 1.56 -25.38
C GLU A 161 15.28 2.61 -25.46
N ASN A 162 15.47 3.19 -26.64
CA ASN A 162 16.29 4.36 -26.83
C ASN A 162 15.46 5.61 -26.47
N THR A 163 15.90 6.36 -25.46
CA THR A 163 15.14 7.49 -24.94
C THR A 163 15.15 8.71 -25.84
N ILE A 164 16.11 8.80 -26.77
CA ILE A 164 16.24 9.89 -27.74
C ILE A 164 15.39 9.58 -28.97
N THR A 165 15.63 8.44 -29.62
CA THR A 165 14.95 8.09 -30.88
C THR A 165 13.56 7.53 -30.67
N LYS A 166 13.20 7.13 -29.45
CA LYS A 166 11.94 6.44 -29.10
C LYS A 166 11.74 5.09 -29.81
N TRP A 167 12.78 4.60 -30.48
CA TRP A 167 12.83 3.23 -30.97
C TRP A 167 12.99 2.28 -29.78
N GLY A 168 12.28 1.17 -29.80
CA GLY A 168 12.39 0.16 -28.77
C GLY A 168 12.06 -1.24 -29.25
N ILE A 169 12.44 -2.22 -28.44
CA ILE A 169 12.17 -3.63 -28.72
C ILE A 169 11.80 -4.36 -27.43
N LEU A 170 10.72 -5.13 -27.48
CA LEU A 170 10.36 -6.14 -26.49
C LEU A 170 10.80 -7.50 -27.02
N ARG A 171 11.45 -8.30 -26.17
CA ARG A 171 11.83 -9.68 -26.46
C ARG A 171 11.44 -10.57 -25.30
N HIS A 172 10.86 -11.72 -25.62
CA HIS A 172 10.48 -12.75 -24.69
C HIS A 172 11.19 -14.06 -25.00
N HIS A 173 11.48 -14.82 -23.96
CA HIS A 173 12.00 -16.16 -24.06
C HIS A 173 11.41 -17.05 -22.97
N GLY A 174 11.11 -18.30 -23.33
CA GLY A 174 10.57 -19.32 -22.44
C GLY A 174 9.07 -19.54 -22.63
N THR A 175 8.51 -20.52 -21.92
CA THR A 175 7.08 -20.85 -22.02
C THR A 175 6.37 -20.69 -20.68
N HIS A 176 5.28 -19.95 -20.68
CA HIS A 176 4.39 -19.81 -19.52
C HIS A 176 3.44 -21.00 -19.41
N ASN A 177 3.83 -22.02 -18.62
CA ASN A 177 3.04 -23.22 -18.36
C ASN A 177 2.15 -23.08 -17.11
N HIS A 178 1.42 -21.97 -17.02
CA HIS A 178 0.49 -21.72 -15.92
C HIS A 178 -0.68 -20.87 -16.41
N PRO A 179 -1.86 -20.96 -15.78
CA PRO A 179 -2.96 -20.06 -16.11
C PRO A 179 -2.61 -18.62 -15.74
N TRP A 180 -3.20 -17.66 -16.46
CA TRP A 180 -3.01 -16.25 -16.22
C TRP A 180 -3.88 -15.79 -15.04
N PRO A 181 -3.31 -15.23 -13.97
CA PRO A 181 -4.11 -14.69 -12.88
C PRO A 181 -4.82 -13.42 -13.33
N ALA A 182 -6.03 -13.21 -12.81
CA ALA A 182 -6.81 -12.01 -13.10
C ALA A 182 -6.03 -10.74 -12.71
N PRO A 183 -5.86 -9.77 -13.62
CA PRO A 183 -5.08 -8.57 -13.35
C PRO A 183 -5.74 -7.70 -12.26
N LYS A 184 -5.00 -7.42 -11.19
CA LYS A 184 -5.48 -6.57 -10.09
C LYS A 184 -5.62 -5.09 -10.49
N LYS A 185 -4.87 -4.63 -11.49
CA LYS A 185 -4.82 -3.23 -11.91
C LYS A 185 -5.08 -3.15 -13.41
N PRO A 186 -5.83 -2.14 -13.90
CA PRO A 186 -5.97 -1.91 -15.34
C PRO A 186 -4.62 -1.50 -15.94
N ASP A 187 -4.34 -2.01 -17.14
CA ASP A 187 -3.21 -1.59 -17.95
C ASP A 187 -3.38 -0.16 -18.49
N PRO A 188 -2.29 0.49 -18.94
CA PRO A 188 -2.36 1.83 -19.53
C PRO A 188 -3.40 2.01 -20.65
N LEU A 189 -3.54 1.07 -21.59
CA LEU A 189 -4.54 1.14 -22.66
C LEU A 189 -5.96 1.07 -22.11
N ALA A 190 -6.23 0.17 -21.16
CA ALA A 190 -7.53 0.11 -20.48
C ALA A 190 -7.86 1.41 -19.72
N LYS A 191 -6.88 2.05 -19.08
CA LYS A 191 -7.08 3.36 -18.44
C LYS A 191 -7.44 4.45 -19.46
N LEU A 192 -6.80 4.45 -20.62
CA LEU A 192 -7.11 5.38 -21.70
C LEU A 192 -8.52 5.16 -22.25
N LYS A 193 -8.91 3.90 -22.48
CA LYS A 193 -10.28 3.55 -22.91
C LYS A 193 -11.32 3.98 -21.87
N LEU A 194 -11.05 3.74 -20.58
CA LEU A 194 -11.91 4.24 -19.50
C LEU A 194 -12.02 5.78 -19.52
N LYS A 195 -10.91 6.48 -19.72
CA LYS A 195 -10.91 7.95 -19.83
C LYS A 195 -11.81 8.42 -20.98
N LYS A 196 -11.69 7.81 -22.16
CA LYS A 196 -12.55 8.11 -23.32
C LYS A 196 -14.03 7.88 -23.01
N GLU A 197 -14.39 6.79 -22.34
CA GLU A 197 -15.79 6.54 -21.94
C GLU A 197 -16.30 7.55 -20.92
N ILE A 198 -15.49 7.93 -19.93
CA ILE A 198 -15.88 8.95 -18.94
C ILE A 198 -16.06 10.32 -19.61
N MET A 199 -15.24 10.66 -20.61
CA MET A 199 -15.37 11.93 -21.34
C MET A 199 -16.72 12.06 -22.07
N LYS A 200 -17.31 10.95 -22.53
CA LYS A 200 -18.65 10.96 -23.16
C LYS A 200 -19.75 11.35 -22.16
N ASN A 201 -19.61 11.01 -20.89
CA ASN A 201 -20.55 11.40 -19.83
C ASN A 201 -19.85 11.54 -18.46
N PRO A 202 -19.21 12.70 -18.19
CA PRO A 202 -18.42 12.90 -16.97
C PRO A 202 -19.24 12.78 -15.68
N THR A 203 -20.55 13.05 -15.74
CA THR A 203 -21.47 12.98 -14.60
C THR A 203 -21.90 11.55 -14.24
N ALA A 204 -21.70 10.57 -15.13
CA ALA A 204 -22.06 9.18 -14.88
C ALA A 204 -21.24 8.61 -13.72
N GLY A 205 -21.91 8.24 -12.62
CA GLY A 205 -21.28 7.55 -11.50
C GLY A 205 -20.80 6.14 -11.87
N ALA A 206 -19.92 5.55 -11.04
CA ALA A 206 -19.33 4.23 -11.28
C ALA A 206 -20.38 3.12 -11.51
N PHE A 207 -21.51 3.16 -10.81
CA PHE A 207 -22.60 2.20 -11.02
C PHE A 207 -23.22 2.33 -12.42
N LYS A 208 -23.48 3.56 -12.89
CA LYS A 208 -23.99 3.81 -14.24
C LYS A 208 -23.01 3.35 -15.31
N LEU A 209 -21.71 3.63 -15.12
CA LEU A 209 -20.65 3.16 -16.03
C LEU A 209 -20.57 1.63 -16.12
N LYS A 210 -20.84 0.93 -15.00
CA LYS A 210 -20.83 -0.54 -14.93
C LYS A 210 -22.06 -1.19 -15.58
N LEU A 211 -23.22 -0.54 -15.58
CA LEU A 211 -24.42 -1.09 -16.22
C LEU A 211 -24.40 -0.92 -17.74
N GLY A 212 -23.72 0.12 -18.25
CA GLY A 212 -23.89 0.51 -19.65
C GLY A 212 -25.24 1.20 -19.89
N LYS A 213 -25.40 1.82 -21.07
CA LYS A 213 -26.71 2.13 -21.66
C LYS A 213 -26.68 1.80 -23.15
N PRO A 214 -26.86 0.51 -23.52
CA PRO A 214 -26.78 0.10 -24.92
C PRO A 214 -27.91 0.65 -25.81
N THR A 215 -29.04 1.07 -25.22
CA THR A 215 -30.26 1.47 -25.95
C THR A 215 -30.60 2.96 -25.85
N ALA A 216 -29.67 3.83 -25.45
CA ALA A 216 -29.93 5.27 -25.36
C ALA A 216 -29.93 5.93 -26.77
N PRO A 217 -30.99 6.65 -27.18
CA PRO A 217 -31.11 7.19 -28.55
C PRO A 217 -30.03 8.20 -28.95
N LEU A 218 -29.48 8.94 -27.98
CA LEU A 218 -28.58 10.06 -28.22
C LEU A 218 -27.11 9.75 -27.93
N ASN A 219 -26.80 8.72 -27.11
CA ASN A 219 -25.43 8.37 -26.72
C ASN A 219 -25.37 6.96 -26.09
N PRO A 220 -25.33 5.89 -26.89
CA PRO A 220 -25.08 4.55 -26.35
C PRO A 220 -23.68 4.49 -25.72
N PHE A 221 -23.57 3.87 -24.55
CA PHE A 221 -22.27 3.57 -23.95
C PHE A 221 -22.20 2.12 -23.49
N GLU A 222 -21.14 1.44 -23.89
CA GLU A 222 -20.87 0.07 -23.47
C GLU A 222 -20.43 0.03 -22.01
N SER A 223 -20.71 -1.08 -21.32
CA SER A 223 -20.25 -1.24 -19.95
C SER A 223 -18.73 -1.22 -19.89
N VAL A 224 -18.18 -0.40 -18.97
CA VAL A 224 -16.74 -0.34 -18.74
C VAL A 224 -16.16 -1.66 -18.22
N THR A 225 -16.98 -2.63 -17.82
CA THR A 225 -16.54 -3.98 -17.45
C THR A 225 -15.96 -4.75 -18.63
N GLN A 226 -16.35 -4.40 -19.86
CA GLN A 226 -15.80 -4.99 -21.08
C GLN A 226 -14.41 -4.45 -21.43
N ILE A 227 -14.02 -3.30 -20.86
CA ILE A 227 -12.71 -2.70 -21.10
C ILE A 227 -11.60 -3.50 -20.40
N HIS A 228 -11.84 -3.88 -19.13
CA HIS A 228 -10.85 -4.60 -18.32
C HIS A 228 -11.50 -5.21 -17.06
N GLU A 229 -11.13 -6.45 -16.71
CA GLU A 229 -11.68 -7.20 -15.57
C GLU A 229 -11.62 -6.44 -14.23
N ALA A 230 -10.56 -5.65 -14.01
CA ALA A 230 -10.40 -4.84 -12.81
C ALA A 230 -11.56 -3.83 -12.57
N PHE A 231 -12.32 -3.45 -13.60
CA PHE A 231 -13.46 -2.53 -13.50
C PHE A 231 -14.77 -3.21 -13.06
N VAL A 232 -14.78 -4.54 -12.93
CA VAL A 232 -15.89 -5.27 -12.26
C VAL A 232 -15.97 -4.87 -10.78
N ASN A 233 -14.83 -4.58 -10.15
CA ASN A 233 -14.79 -4.08 -8.78
C ASN A 233 -15.19 -2.59 -8.74
N MET A 234 -16.31 -2.30 -8.06
CA MET A 234 -16.91 -0.96 -8.04
C MET A 234 -16.00 0.09 -7.36
N ASP A 235 -15.29 -0.27 -6.30
CA ASP A 235 -14.43 0.68 -5.59
C ASP A 235 -13.18 1.02 -6.40
N ARG A 236 -12.60 0.05 -7.11
CA ARG A 236 -11.53 0.30 -8.09
C ARG A 236 -12.01 1.21 -9.22
N LEU A 237 -13.20 0.97 -9.74
CA LEU A 237 -13.79 1.83 -10.78
C LEU A 237 -14.02 3.25 -10.26
N ARG A 238 -14.53 3.42 -9.03
CA ARG A 238 -14.68 4.73 -8.38
C ARG A 238 -13.33 5.45 -8.24
N TYR A 239 -12.29 4.73 -7.83
CA TYR A 239 -10.94 5.28 -7.71
C TYR A 239 -10.41 5.78 -9.06
N HIS A 240 -10.42 4.94 -10.10
CA HIS A 240 -9.92 5.33 -11.42
C HIS A 240 -10.77 6.44 -12.06
N ARG A 241 -12.09 6.41 -11.88
CA ARG A 241 -12.98 7.50 -12.32
C ARG A 241 -12.60 8.83 -11.66
N ARG A 242 -12.28 8.83 -10.36
CA ARG A 242 -11.87 10.05 -9.65
C ARG A 242 -10.60 10.63 -10.26
N LEU A 243 -9.58 9.80 -10.51
CA LEU A 243 -8.34 10.24 -11.14
C LEU A 243 -8.59 10.88 -12.52
N VAL A 244 -9.43 10.24 -13.34
CA VAL A 244 -9.79 10.77 -14.67
C VAL A 244 -10.51 12.12 -14.56
N LEU A 245 -11.48 12.27 -13.65
CA LEU A 245 -12.19 13.55 -13.49
C LEU A 245 -11.31 14.68 -12.96
N THR A 246 -10.32 14.35 -12.12
CA THR A 246 -9.28 15.29 -11.69
C THR A 246 -8.43 15.72 -12.88
N GLU A 247 -7.97 14.78 -13.71
CA GLU A 247 -7.18 15.06 -14.91
C GLU A 247 -7.95 15.90 -15.95
N LEU A 248 -9.26 15.71 -16.07
CA LEU A 248 -10.13 16.46 -17.00
C LEU A 248 -10.57 17.83 -16.47
N GLY A 249 -10.22 18.21 -15.23
CA GLY A 249 -10.62 19.49 -14.65
C GLY A 249 -12.14 19.65 -14.43
N VAL A 250 -12.92 18.57 -14.45
CA VAL A 250 -14.39 18.59 -14.24
C VAL A 250 -14.75 18.65 -12.75
N ASN A 251 -13.85 18.22 -11.88
CA ASN A 251 -13.91 18.41 -10.42
C ASN A 251 -12.52 18.81 -9.89
N PRO A 252 -12.04 20.02 -10.23
CA PRO A 252 -10.70 20.49 -9.87
C PRO A 252 -10.62 20.90 -8.39
N GLU A 253 -11.73 20.97 -7.65
CA GLU A 253 -11.72 21.11 -6.17
C GLU A 253 -11.08 19.90 -5.47
N LYS A 254 -10.87 18.79 -6.19
CA LYS A 254 -10.00 17.68 -5.77
C LYS A 254 -8.61 17.73 -6.42
N GLY A 255 -8.20 18.85 -7.03
CA GLY A 255 -7.02 18.90 -7.90
C GLY A 255 -6.36 20.25 -8.26
N GLY A 256 -6.80 21.46 -7.84
CA GLY A 256 -5.96 22.63 -8.18
C GLY A 256 -6.47 24.08 -8.05
N ALA A 257 -7.71 24.37 -7.65
CA ALA A 257 -8.11 25.76 -7.35
C ALA A 257 -8.81 25.76 -5.97
N GLY A 258 -8.15 26.32 -4.96
CA GLY A 258 -8.50 26.18 -3.54
C GLY A 258 -7.44 25.48 -2.68
N LEU A 259 -6.26 25.14 -3.22
CA LEU A 259 -5.19 24.51 -2.42
C LEU A 259 -4.59 25.46 -1.36
N GLY A 260 -4.67 26.77 -1.56
CA GLY A 260 -4.13 27.75 -0.60
C GLY A 260 -4.94 27.84 0.69
N ASP A 261 -6.26 27.65 0.61
CA ASP A 261 -7.22 27.83 1.70
C ASP A 261 -7.99 26.54 2.05
N LYS A 262 -7.83 25.44 1.31
CA LYS A 262 -8.48 24.15 1.66
C LYS A 262 -8.26 23.74 3.10
N PHE A 263 -7.03 23.90 3.61
CA PHE A 263 -6.76 23.62 5.02
C PHE A 263 -7.62 24.51 5.94
N LEU A 264 -7.78 25.80 5.62
CA LEU A 264 -8.65 26.71 6.37
C LEU A 264 -10.14 26.33 6.23
N HIS A 265 -10.59 25.93 5.05
CA HIS A 265 -11.95 25.44 4.84
C HIS A 265 -12.23 24.13 5.60
N ASP A 266 -11.27 23.20 5.60
CA ASP A 266 -11.34 21.98 6.41
C ASP A 266 -11.43 22.35 7.90
N MET A 267 -10.65 23.34 8.39
CA MET A 267 -10.76 23.83 9.77
C MET A 267 -12.14 24.42 10.07
N PHE A 268 -12.70 25.23 9.18
CA PHE A 268 -14.04 25.80 9.35
C PHE A 268 -15.10 24.69 9.39
N GLN A 269 -14.98 23.69 8.53
CA GLN A 269 -15.88 22.54 8.52
C GLN A 269 -15.74 21.71 9.80
N TRP A 270 -14.52 21.46 10.29
CA TRP A 270 -14.31 20.74 11.55
C TRP A 270 -14.91 21.48 12.73
N ASN A 271 -14.69 22.79 12.80
CA ASN A 271 -15.29 23.64 13.82
C ASN A 271 -16.82 23.61 13.75
N HIS A 272 -17.39 23.69 12.54
CA HIS A 272 -18.84 23.55 12.33
C HIS A 272 -19.39 22.18 12.78
N MET A 273 -18.62 21.11 12.56
CA MET A 273 -18.94 19.75 13.01
C MET A 273 -18.62 19.49 14.49
N GLY A 274 -18.18 20.52 15.24
CA GLY A 274 -17.98 20.47 16.69
C GLY A 274 -16.56 20.16 17.15
N LEU A 275 -15.57 20.09 16.26
CA LEU A 275 -14.15 20.01 16.60
C LEU A 275 -13.58 21.43 16.69
N LEU A 276 -13.69 22.02 17.88
CA LEU A 276 -13.43 23.44 18.13
C LEU A 276 -11.94 23.75 18.21
N ILE A 277 -11.52 24.91 17.70
CA ILE A 277 -10.15 25.42 17.88
C ILE A 277 -10.03 26.02 19.29
N ILE A 278 -9.19 25.43 20.14
CA ILE A 278 -8.95 25.87 21.52
C ILE A 278 -7.60 26.59 21.70
N SER A 279 -6.69 26.49 20.73
CA SER A 279 -5.47 27.30 20.65
C SER A 279 -5.00 27.41 19.20
N SER A 280 -4.38 28.55 18.86
CA SER A 280 -3.79 28.74 17.54
C SER A 280 -2.62 29.74 17.57
N SER A 281 -1.63 29.52 16.72
CA SER A 281 -0.54 30.47 16.49
C SER A 281 -0.07 30.42 15.04
N PHE A 282 0.27 31.59 14.52
CA PHE A 282 0.89 31.79 13.21
C PHE A 282 2.34 32.28 13.32
N LYS A 283 2.89 32.35 14.54
CA LYS A 283 4.24 32.83 14.78
C LYS A 283 5.27 31.78 14.35
N PRO A 284 6.34 32.18 13.62
CA PRO A 284 7.41 31.27 13.23
C PRO A 284 7.98 30.47 14.40
N GLY A 285 8.10 29.15 14.23
CA GLY A 285 8.64 28.22 15.24
C GLY A 285 7.61 27.68 16.23
N ILE A 286 6.37 28.17 16.20
CA ILE A 286 5.26 27.71 17.05
C ILE A 286 3.93 27.72 16.29
N GLU A 287 3.94 27.60 14.97
CA GLU A 287 2.74 27.51 14.14
C GLU A 287 1.96 26.24 14.48
N HIS A 288 0.77 26.41 15.04
CA HIS A 288 -0.08 25.30 15.44
C HIS A 288 -1.55 25.69 15.46
N PHE A 289 -2.39 24.66 15.40
CA PHE A 289 -3.80 24.73 15.74
C PHE A 289 -4.11 23.54 16.65
N THR A 290 -4.67 23.80 17.82
CA THR A 290 -5.13 22.77 18.76
C THR A 290 -6.64 22.72 18.74
N PHE A 291 -7.18 21.51 18.60
CA PHE A 291 -8.59 21.24 18.46
C PHE A 291 -9.09 20.25 19.50
N GLN A 292 -10.34 20.44 19.90
CA GLN A 292 -11.01 19.60 20.87
C GLN A 292 -12.53 19.67 20.66
N THR A 293 -13.23 18.53 20.71
CA THR A 293 -14.70 18.56 20.79
C THR A 293 -15.15 18.84 22.22
N LYS A 294 -16.38 19.35 22.40
CA LYS A 294 -16.94 19.54 23.74
C LYS A 294 -16.86 18.28 24.60
N TRP A 295 -17.19 17.13 24.01
CA TRP A 295 -17.13 15.84 24.69
C TRP A 295 -15.71 15.45 25.11
N MET A 296 -14.70 15.68 24.26
CA MET A 296 -13.30 15.43 24.60
C MET A 296 -12.85 16.27 25.80
N GLY A 297 -13.19 17.57 25.81
CA GLY A 297 -12.87 18.48 26.91
C GLY A 297 -13.58 18.10 28.21
N GLU A 298 -14.85 17.70 28.12
CA GLU A 298 -15.60 17.21 29.27
C GLU A 298 -14.99 15.93 29.85
N ARG A 299 -14.70 14.92 29.02
CA ARG A 299 -14.05 13.67 29.48
C ARG A 299 -12.70 13.94 30.14
N LEU A 300 -11.91 14.85 29.61
CA LEU A 300 -10.59 15.21 30.13
C LEU A 300 -10.62 15.74 31.58
N VAL A 301 -11.69 16.45 31.96
CA VAL A 301 -11.83 17.11 33.28
C VAL A 301 -12.93 16.50 34.16
N THR A 302 -13.54 15.41 33.72
CA THR A 302 -14.58 14.71 34.49
C THR A 302 -13.95 14.02 35.71
N ARG A 303 -14.67 14.03 36.83
CA ARG A 303 -14.38 13.19 38.00
C ARG A 303 -15.24 11.94 37.98
N ASP A 304 -14.74 10.86 38.56
CA ASP A 304 -15.49 9.62 38.69
C ASP A 304 -16.59 9.70 39.78
N HIS A 305 -17.27 8.58 40.04
CA HIS A 305 -18.31 8.50 41.06
C HIS A 305 -17.79 8.69 42.50
N ASN A 306 -16.49 8.53 42.73
CA ASN A 306 -15.82 8.78 44.00
C ASN A 306 -15.28 10.22 44.09
N ASN A 307 -15.59 11.07 43.11
CA ASN A 307 -15.06 12.42 42.99
C ASN A 307 -13.53 12.46 42.80
N GLU A 308 -12.93 11.40 42.26
CA GLU A 308 -11.51 11.32 41.93
C GLU A 308 -11.24 11.77 40.49
N VAL A 309 -10.05 12.32 40.25
CA VAL A 309 -9.60 12.67 38.90
C VAL A 309 -9.03 11.45 38.19
N TYR A 310 -9.06 11.47 36.85
CA TYR A 310 -8.46 10.42 36.05
C TYR A 310 -6.96 10.22 36.37
N SER A 311 -6.60 8.98 36.69
CA SER A 311 -5.26 8.59 37.15
C SER A 311 -4.54 7.60 36.22
N GLY A 312 -5.20 7.13 35.16
CA GLY A 312 -4.67 6.15 34.21
C GLY A 312 -3.52 6.65 33.33
N GLY A 313 -3.22 7.95 33.38
CA GLY A 313 -2.19 8.59 32.58
C GLY A 313 -2.66 8.86 31.15
N LEU A 314 -2.15 9.95 30.60
CA LEU A 314 -2.39 10.35 29.22
C LEU A 314 -1.30 9.78 28.31
N LEU A 315 -1.62 9.59 27.04
CA LEU A 315 -0.69 9.12 26.01
C LEU A 315 -0.61 10.13 24.87
N SER A 316 0.59 10.63 24.57
CA SER A 316 0.80 11.56 23.45
C SER A 316 1.71 11.01 22.36
N ASP A 317 1.22 11.01 21.13
CA ASP A 317 1.91 10.47 19.95
C ASP A 317 1.75 11.35 18.69
N VAL A 318 2.75 11.31 17.80
CA VAL A 318 2.83 12.07 16.56
C VAL A 318 2.56 11.19 15.34
N THR A 319 1.55 11.55 14.56
CA THR A 319 1.26 10.94 13.26
C THR A 319 1.87 11.75 12.11
N TYR A 320 2.83 11.13 11.40
CA TYR A 320 3.65 11.81 10.40
C TYR A 320 3.04 11.96 9.00
N ARG A 321 2.03 11.15 8.66
CA ARG A 321 1.55 11.00 7.27
C ARG A 321 0.12 11.46 7.06
N LEU A 322 -0.47 12.13 8.04
CA LEU A 322 -1.86 12.59 7.93
C LEU A 322 -1.98 13.85 7.08
N PHE A 323 -1.05 14.79 7.25
CA PHE A 323 -1.04 16.07 6.55
C PHE A 323 0.09 16.13 5.52
N GLU A 324 -0.15 16.86 4.43
CA GLU A 324 0.88 17.13 3.41
C GLU A 324 1.99 18.02 3.96
N THR A 325 1.62 18.97 4.84
CA THR A 325 2.58 19.81 5.57
C THR A 325 2.23 19.82 7.05
N GLY A 326 3.24 19.65 7.91
CA GLY A 326 3.07 19.52 9.35
C GLY A 326 2.69 18.10 9.81
N TYR A 327 2.34 17.98 11.08
CA TYR A 327 2.15 16.72 11.80
C TYR A 327 0.91 16.79 12.68
N LEU A 328 0.24 15.65 12.89
CA LEU A 328 -0.80 15.53 13.90
C LEU A 328 -0.17 15.06 15.20
N LEU A 329 -0.24 15.86 16.26
CA LEU A 329 0.06 15.45 17.62
C LEU A 329 -1.26 15.19 18.35
N SER A 330 -1.41 14.00 18.90
CA SER A 330 -2.60 13.60 19.64
C SER A 330 -2.26 13.34 21.10
N THR A 331 -3.16 13.70 22.01
CA THR A 331 -3.16 13.22 23.39
C THR A 331 -4.44 12.41 23.60
N SER A 332 -4.31 11.21 24.14
CA SER A 332 -5.40 10.26 24.37
C SER A 332 -5.47 9.83 25.84
N MET A 333 -6.68 9.47 26.28
CA MET A 333 -6.93 8.86 27.58
C MET A 333 -7.68 7.54 27.40
N PHE A 334 -7.58 6.63 28.36
CA PHE A 334 -8.42 5.43 28.35
C PHE A 334 -9.81 5.77 28.92
N CYS A 335 -10.85 5.40 28.20
CA CYS A 335 -12.23 5.59 28.59
C CYS A 335 -12.85 4.24 28.98
N GLU A 336 -13.13 4.07 30.27
CA GLU A 336 -13.69 2.83 30.81
C GLU A 336 -15.08 2.51 30.24
N GLU A 337 -15.93 3.54 30.08
CA GLU A 337 -17.29 3.39 29.52
C GLU A 337 -17.29 2.75 28.12
N THR A 338 -16.25 3.02 27.32
CA THR A 338 -16.12 2.49 25.96
C THR A 338 -15.08 1.37 25.85
N ALA A 339 -14.37 1.08 26.94
CA ALA A 339 -13.20 0.20 27.01
C ALA A 339 -12.16 0.50 25.90
N ARG A 340 -11.94 1.78 25.58
CA ARG A 340 -11.09 2.22 24.45
C ARG A 340 -10.26 3.44 24.80
N TRP A 341 -9.13 3.58 24.12
CA TRP A 341 -8.38 4.83 24.08
C TRP A 341 -9.12 5.84 23.19
N ILE A 342 -9.40 7.01 23.75
CA ILE A 342 -10.08 8.10 23.08
C ILE A 342 -9.15 9.32 22.98
N PRO A 343 -9.14 10.04 21.85
CA PRO A 343 -8.44 11.31 21.78
C PRO A 343 -9.13 12.32 22.72
N VAL A 344 -8.34 13.10 23.42
CA VAL A 344 -8.82 14.20 24.29
C VAL A 344 -8.29 15.56 23.87
N GLN A 345 -7.23 15.59 23.07
CA GLN A 345 -6.73 16.80 22.43
C GLN A 345 -5.98 16.45 21.16
N LEU A 346 -6.18 17.21 20.10
CA LEU A 346 -5.49 17.07 18.83
C LEU A 346 -4.81 18.38 18.48
N SER A 347 -3.60 18.35 17.93
CA SER A 347 -2.96 19.54 17.37
C SER A 347 -2.36 19.25 16.01
N TRP A 348 -2.61 20.12 15.06
CA TRP A 348 -1.74 20.28 13.91
C TRP A 348 -0.54 21.13 14.33
N ILE A 349 0.68 20.65 14.09
CA ILE A 349 1.93 21.37 14.36
C ILE A 349 2.79 21.42 13.10
N ARG A 350 3.41 22.57 12.81
CA ARG A 350 4.22 22.75 11.58
C ARG A 350 5.57 22.01 11.64
N GLY A 351 6.15 21.89 12.83
CA GLY A 351 7.47 21.30 13.05
C GLY A 351 7.52 20.36 14.26
N LEU A 352 8.72 19.84 14.55
CA LEU A 352 8.97 18.86 15.62
C LEU A 352 10.01 19.36 16.64
N SER A 353 10.20 20.68 16.74
CA SER A 353 11.05 21.26 17.79
C SER A 353 10.32 21.28 19.13
N ALA A 354 11.05 21.52 20.23
CA ALA A 354 10.50 21.50 21.58
C ALA A 354 9.37 22.53 21.77
N GLU A 355 9.43 23.65 21.06
CA GLU A 355 8.47 24.75 21.14
C GLU A 355 7.08 24.35 20.61
N TYR A 356 7.00 23.52 19.55
CA TYR A 356 5.73 22.99 19.05
C TYR A 356 5.08 22.04 20.06
N TYR A 357 5.88 21.16 20.69
CA TYR A 357 5.39 20.27 21.73
C TYR A 357 4.96 21.06 22.98
N GLN A 358 5.72 22.09 23.35
CA GLN A 358 5.37 22.99 24.45
C GLN A 358 4.01 23.62 24.22
N ALA A 359 3.70 24.07 23.00
CA ALA A 359 2.39 24.64 22.69
C ALA A 359 1.24 23.64 22.94
N HIS A 360 1.37 22.40 22.46
CA HIS A 360 0.36 21.35 22.69
C HIS A 360 0.17 21.05 24.18
N PHE A 361 1.27 20.82 24.91
CA PHE A 361 1.19 20.49 26.33
C PHE A 361 0.74 21.67 27.19
N ALA A 362 1.09 22.91 26.84
CA ALA A 362 0.60 24.09 27.56
C ALA A 362 -0.92 24.21 27.43
N THR A 363 -1.47 24.09 26.21
CA THR A 363 -2.93 24.07 25.99
C THR A 363 -3.63 22.93 26.75
N LEU A 364 -2.97 21.78 26.89
CA LEU A 364 -3.49 20.67 27.69
C LEU A 364 -3.51 21.03 29.19
N PHE A 365 -2.40 21.53 29.73
CA PHE A 365 -2.26 21.80 31.16
C PHE A 365 -3.08 22.99 31.64
N GLU A 366 -3.25 24.02 30.80
CA GLU A 366 -4.12 25.17 31.10
C GLU A 366 -5.56 24.72 31.37
N GLN A 367 -6.02 23.60 30.78
CA GLN A 367 -7.34 23.04 31.09
C GLN A 367 -7.44 22.46 32.50
N PHE A 368 -6.31 22.13 33.15
CA PHE A 368 -6.24 21.66 34.53
C PHE A 368 -6.03 22.79 35.54
N ASP A 369 -5.63 23.98 35.10
CA ASP A 369 -5.46 25.15 35.97
C ASP A 369 -6.82 25.80 36.28
N ARG A 370 -7.68 25.03 36.95
CA ARG A 370 -9.01 25.44 37.38
C ARG A 370 -9.10 25.49 38.91
N PRO A 371 -9.89 26.40 39.49
CA PRO A 371 -10.12 26.43 40.94
C PRO A 371 -10.71 25.12 41.50
N SER A 372 -11.40 24.34 40.66
CA SER A 372 -11.98 23.04 41.01
C SER A 372 -10.97 21.89 41.14
N PHE A 373 -9.70 22.12 40.78
CA PHE A 373 -8.62 21.14 40.90
C PHE A 373 -7.57 21.60 41.90
N THR A 374 -7.31 20.75 42.89
CA THR A 374 -6.22 20.93 43.85
C THR A 374 -4.86 20.73 43.18
N THR A 375 -3.78 21.10 43.87
CA THR A 375 -2.41 20.80 43.40
C THR A 375 -2.21 19.31 43.15
N ALA A 376 -2.73 18.45 44.03
CA ALA A 376 -2.60 16.99 43.88
C ALA A 376 -3.39 16.45 42.66
N ASP A 377 -4.58 17.00 42.40
CA ASP A 377 -5.36 16.67 41.20
C ASP A 377 -4.56 17.01 39.93
N ARG A 378 -4.01 18.23 39.88
CA ARG A 378 -3.20 18.72 38.75
C ARG A 378 -1.98 17.83 38.53
N GLU A 379 -1.25 17.49 39.60
CA GLU A 379 -0.09 16.61 39.51
C GLU A 379 -0.42 15.18 39.05
N THR A 380 -1.67 14.74 39.23
CA THR A 380 -2.14 13.44 38.77
C THR A 380 -2.55 13.49 37.29
N LEU A 381 -3.33 14.50 36.90
CA LEU A 381 -3.86 14.68 35.54
C LEU A 381 -2.76 14.90 34.49
N VAL A 382 -1.67 15.58 34.85
CA VAL A 382 -0.55 15.88 33.93
C VAL A 382 0.32 14.66 33.59
N ARG A 383 0.13 13.52 34.27
CA ARG A 383 0.98 12.34 34.08
C ARG A 383 0.83 11.84 32.65
N GLN A 384 1.94 11.80 31.94
CA GLN A 384 1.96 11.55 30.50
C GLN A 384 2.96 10.47 30.13
N VAL A 385 2.58 9.64 29.17
CA VAL A 385 3.45 8.75 28.43
C VAL A 385 3.68 9.37 27.06
N VAL A 386 4.94 9.63 26.74
CA VAL A 386 5.36 10.25 25.48
C VAL A 386 6.36 9.34 24.77
N ASP A 387 6.55 9.57 23.48
CA ASP A 387 7.63 8.93 22.75
C ASP A 387 9.00 9.38 23.27
N PHE A 388 10.03 8.54 23.09
CA PHE A 388 11.38 8.79 23.59
C PHE A 388 12.11 9.94 22.88
N SER A 389 11.42 10.78 22.10
CA SER A 389 12.04 11.92 21.43
C SER A 389 12.46 12.98 22.45
N LEU A 390 13.67 13.53 22.27
CA LEU A 390 14.20 14.57 23.15
C LEU A 390 13.33 15.84 23.10
N ALA A 391 12.94 16.27 21.89
CA ALA A 391 12.14 17.48 21.69
C ALA A 391 10.77 17.41 22.39
N GLN A 392 10.08 16.27 22.35
CA GLN A 392 8.78 16.12 23.02
C GLN A 392 8.93 16.15 24.54
N ARG A 393 10.00 15.53 25.07
CA ARG A 393 10.34 15.59 26.49
C ARG A 393 10.63 17.02 26.95
N GLU A 394 11.46 17.75 26.21
CA GLU A 394 11.77 19.15 26.51
C GLU A 394 10.53 20.04 26.44
N GLY A 395 9.70 19.86 25.41
CA GLY A 395 8.45 20.60 25.26
C GLY A 395 7.46 20.35 26.41
N PHE A 396 7.33 19.10 26.86
CA PHE A 396 6.52 18.76 28.03
C PHE A 396 7.02 19.48 29.29
N ILE A 397 8.33 19.39 29.57
CA ILE A 397 8.94 20.02 30.75
C ILE A 397 8.72 21.52 30.72
N ALA A 398 9.00 22.17 29.58
CA ALA A 398 8.83 23.60 29.41
C ALA A 398 7.37 24.04 29.55
N ALA A 399 6.41 23.23 29.09
CA ALA A 399 4.98 23.52 29.27
C ALA A 399 4.55 23.42 30.72
N TYR A 400 4.97 22.36 31.43
CA TYR A 400 4.61 22.15 32.84
C TYR A 400 5.15 23.28 33.72
N MET A 401 6.43 23.62 33.56
CA MET A 401 7.08 24.72 34.27
C MET A 401 6.39 26.06 34.00
N LYS A 402 6.03 26.32 32.74
CA LYS A 402 5.34 27.56 32.34
C LYS A 402 3.95 27.68 32.94
N VAL A 403 3.11 26.64 32.85
CA VAL A 403 1.70 26.71 33.25
C VAL A 403 1.56 26.71 34.77
N PHE A 404 2.35 25.90 35.49
CA PHE A 404 2.24 25.79 36.95
C PHE A 404 3.26 26.64 37.73
N GLY A 405 4.07 27.45 37.05
CA GLY A 405 5.07 28.31 37.70
C GLY A 405 6.18 27.55 38.43
N VAL A 406 6.47 26.32 38.02
CA VAL A 406 7.47 25.45 38.65
C VAL A 406 8.85 25.74 38.06
N THR A 407 9.84 25.96 38.92
CA THR A 407 11.24 26.17 38.52
C THR A 407 12.07 24.89 38.54
N ASP A 408 11.64 23.87 39.29
CA ASP A 408 12.32 22.59 39.34
C ASP A 408 11.99 21.70 38.13
N ARG A 409 13.01 21.51 37.30
CA ARG A 409 12.96 20.63 36.14
C ARG A 409 12.75 19.16 36.52
N GLN A 410 13.28 18.70 37.65
CA GLN A 410 13.13 17.30 38.07
C GLN A 410 11.69 17.00 38.48
N GLN A 411 11.02 17.95 39.15
CA GLN A 411 9.59 17.84 39.41
C GLN A 411 8.78 17.68 38.12
N ALA A 412 9.04 18.49 37.09
CA ALA A 412 8.37 18.35 35.80
C ALA A 412 8.66 16.99 35.13
N LEU A 413 9.94 16.59 35.10
CA LEU A 413 10.38 15.31 34.53
C LEU A 413 9.72 14.11 35.22
N SER A 414 9.50 14.18 36.55
CA SER A 414 8.88 13.10 37.33
C SER A 414 7.45 12.76 36.88
N LYS A 415 6.78 13.68 36.18
CA LYS A 415 5.41 13.49 35.65
C LYS A 415 5.40 12.72 34.33
N LEU A 416 6.53 12.62 33.63
CA LEU A 416 6.68 11.73 32.49
C LEU A 416 6.89 10.28 32.95
N LYS A 417 6.07 9.38 32.42
CA LYS A 417 6.11 7.95 32.72
C LYS A 417 6.57 7.15 31.50
N GLY A 418 7.24 6.03 31.75
CA GLY A 418 7.64 5.11 30.69
C GLY A 418 6.50 4.16 30.30
N CYS A 419 6.45 3.77 29.02
CA CYS A 419 5.56 2.72 28.54
C CYS A 419 6.15 1.33 28.87
N HIS A 420 5.40 0.50 29.60
CA HIS A 420 5.81 -0.86 29.96
C HIS A 420 6.08 -1.74 28.73
N GLU A 421 5.25 -1.64 27.70
CA GLU A 421 5.45 -2.42 26.47
C GLU A 421 6.70 -1.99 25.69
N HIS A 422 7.02 -0.70 25.67
CA HIS A 422 8.31 -0.25 25.11
C HIS A 422 9.49 -0.75 25.94
N PHE A 423 9.40 -0.77 27.26
CA PHE A 423 10.42 -1.37 28.11
C PHE A 423 10.59 -2.87 27.82
N ARG A 424 9.50 -3.64 27.75
CA ARG A 424 9.53 -5.07 27.37
C ARG A 424 10.14 -5.29 26.00
N ALA A 425 9.77 -4.46 25.01
CA ALA A 425 10.33 -4.54 23.67
C ALA A 425 11.84 -4.22 23.65
N GLN A 426 12.28 -3.21 24.40
CA GLN A 426 13.70 -2.89 24.55
C GLN A 426 14.47 -4.03 25.22
N VAL A 427 13.96 -4.58 26.32
CA VAL A 427 14.55 -5.74 27.01
C VAL A 427 14.64 -6.94 26.06
N THR A 428 13.57 -7.23 25.31
CA THR A 428 13.54 -8.33 24.32
C THR A 428 14.57 -8.10 23.21
N ARG A 429 14.71 -6.87 22.72
CA ARG A 429 15.70 -6.51 21.70
C ARG A 429 17.13 -6.68 22.21
N VAL A 430 17.41 -6.23 23.44
CA VAL A 430 18.73 -6.37 24.07
C VAL A 430 19.05 -7.85 24.36
N LYS A 431 18.08 -8.62 24.89
CA LYS A 431 18.23 -10.08 25.07
C LYS A 431 18.60 -10.78 23.77
N ARG A 432 18.00 -10.39 22.63
CA ARG A 432 18.30 -10.97 21.31
C ARG A 432 19.61 -10.49 20.68
N ASN A 433 20.27 -9.47 21.24
CA ASN A 433 21.52 -8.94 20.71
C ASN A 433 22.71 -9.75 21.24
N ARG A 434 23.15 -10.74 20.44
CA ARG A 434 24.25 -11.66 20.77
C ARG A 434 25.63 -10.98 20.93
N ALA A 435 25.78 -9.73 20.50
CA ALA A 435 26.99 -8.97 20.73
C ALA A 435 27.05 -8.33 22.14
N VAL A 436 25.91 -8.24 22.83
CA VAL A 436 25.77 -7.60 24.15
C VAL A 436 25.44 -8.61 25.24
N VAL A 437 24.59 -9.60 24.94
CA VAL A 437 24.25 -10.69 25.87
C VAL A 437 24.73 -12.02 25.26
N PRO A 438 25.83 -12.60 25.79
CA PRO A 438 26.30 -13.91 25.37
C PRO A 438 25.23 -15.00 25.60
N PRO A 439 25.21 -16.08 24.81
CA PRO A 439 24.22 -17.16 24.93
C PRO A 439 24.17 -17.79 26.33
N GLU A 440 25.30 -17.75 27.04
CA GLU A 440 25.52 -18.41 28.33
C GLU A 440 24.91 -17.65 29.51
N GLN A 441 24.39 -16.44 29.27
CA GLN A 441 23.81 -15.55 30.27
C GLN A 441 22.28 -15.35 30.10
N GLU A 442 21.63 -16.14 29.24
CA GLU A 442 20.16 -16.14 29.14
C GLU A 442 19.54 -16.86 30.35
N VAL A 443 19.00 -16.08 31.30
CA VAL A 443 18.01 -16.55 32.30
C VAL A 443 16.59 -16.16 31.86
#